data_AF-A0AAW1S3W7-F1
#
_entry.id   AF-A0AAW1S3W7-F1
#
_cell.length_a   1.000
_cell.length_b   1.000
_cell.length_c   1.000
_cell.angle_alpha   90.00
_cell.angle_beta   90.00
_cell.angle_gamma   90.00
#
_symmetry.space_group_name_H-M   'P 1'
#
loop_
_entity.id
_entity.type
_entity.pdbx_description
1 polymer ?
#
loop_
_entity_poly.entity_id
_entity_poly.type
_entity_poly.pdbx_seq_one_letter_code
_entity_poly.pdbx_strand_id
1 'polypeptide(L)'
;MPLSAHRIPSPCRFPTLRNCGNARPLPRPSAASAESSGTRGLLKNNPASRLISRLVSGEETDSNDKQPSKQSSLKDHIKRLALEAQQSAPDSEASSQGSQGSANALQTQVDAVTADLKGVQDTARAAIPEAWLQLPQHGFMTSEQREEVAQQAVDDEPLAPFLPPPELDLDYRPEGDGHELVLQAFNWESHHQGWWPKVAEQGQRYADLGFTVVWLPPPTDSVSPQGYMPGDPYNLQSRYGSEIELKRCVGKLQEAGLKVLADIVINHRCAQAQDKNGIWNQFGGRMAWDAKAIVVNDRKFKGRGNRASGASFDAAPNIDHSQPFVKQDLSEWLQWLRTEIGFDGWRFDFVKGYDGTHVRDYVEATAPYFVIGEFWDTLSYEGALPKPNQDAHRQRTINWLNAAGGRATAFDVTLKGILHAVFERNEYWRLDDGKGKPPSVMGWWPSRSVTFLENHDTGSTQGHWRFPEDSLEEGYAYLMTHPGTPSVFLDHIEQDKLRSVIVDLGKLRKKNQIHCRSQVKILRADSQVYVAETDGKILMKMGPGKYAPPSAEWSMAAEGNRWAIWERAT
;
A
#
# COMPACT_ATOMS: atom_id res chain seq x y z
N MET A 1 17.23 16.28 51.56
CA MET A 1 17.70 15.10 52.32
C MET A 1 17.42 13.86 51.48
N PRO A 2 18.43 13.06 51.06
CA PRO A 2 18.25 11.97 50.10
C PRO A 2 18.36 10.58 50.76
N LEU A 3 17.61 9.60 50.24
CA LEU A 3 17.78 8.16 50.49
C LEU A 3 17.61 7.46 49.12
N SER A 4 18.71 7.03 48.49
CA SER A 4 19.23 5.64 48.46
C SER A 4 18.32 4.71 47.63
N ALA A 5 18.62 4.40 46.36
CA ALA A 5 19.69 3.56 45.81
C ALA A 5 19.68 2.12 46.34
N HIS A 6 18.96 1.21 45.66
CA HIS A 6 19.18 -0.23 45.75
C HIS A 6 19.42 -0.82 44.36
N ARG A 7 20.45 -1.66 44.31
CA ARG A 7 21.08 -2.34 43.16
C ARG A 7 21.07 -3.84 43.51
N ILE A 8 21.30 -4.68 42.48
CA ILE A 8 21.72 -6.12 42.52
C ILE A 8 20.55 -7.15 42.52
N PRO A 9 20.65 -8.37 41.90
CA PRO A 9 21.60 -8.94 40.92
C PRO A 9 20.98 -9.64 39.68
N SER A 10 21.81 -9.88 38.66
CA SER A 10 21.67 -10.92 37.61
C SER A 10 21.85 -12.34 38.16
N PRO A 11 21.36 -13.37 37.44
CA PRO A 11 21.98 -14.69 37.50
C PRO A 11 22.38 -15.27 36.13
N CYS A 12 23.65 -15.71 36.09
CA CYS A 12 24.17 -16.99 35.62
C CYS A 12 24.02 -17.44 34.14
N ARG A 13 25.20 -17.48 33.49
CA ARG A 13 25.60 -18.36 32.37
C ARG A 13 25.72 -19.83 32.80
N PHE A 14 25.57 -20.77 31.86
CA PHE A 14 26.39 -21.97 31.55
C PHE A 14 25.61 -22.88 30.56
N PRO A 15 26.21 -23.88 29.87
CA PRO A 15 27.48 -23.94 29.14
C PRO A 15 27.33 -24.43 27.67
N THR A 16 28.45 -24.36 26.94
CA THR A 16 28.76 -24.93 25.62
C THR A 16 28.59 -26.46 25.50
N LEU A 17 28.14 -26.94 24.34
CA LEU A 17 28.42 -28.28 23.82
C LEU A 17 28.86 -28.21 22.35
N ARG A 18 29.98 -28.88 22.05
CA ARG A 18 30.55 -29.11 20.70
C ARG A 18 30.30 -30.57 20.27
N ASN A 19 30.10 -30.72 18.96
CA ASN A 19 30.50 -31.80 18.04
C ASN A 19 29.90 -33.21 18.10
N CYS A 20 29.28 -33.60 16.96
CA CYS A 20 29.58 -34.75 16.06
C CYS A 20 28.29 -35.11 15.29
N GLY A 21 28.22 -35.36 13.97
CA GLY A 21 29.18 -35.40 12.87
C GLY A 21 28.46 -35.79 11.56
N ASN A 22 29.11 -35.52 10.43
CA ASN A 22 29.06 -36.18 9.11
C ASN A 22 27.73 -36.59 8.46
N ALA A 23 27.39 -35.93 7.34
CA ALA A 23 26.90 -36.60 6.12
C ALA A 23 27.27 -35.78 4.86
N ARG A 24 27.89 -36.45 3.87
CA ARG A 24 28.33 -35.91 2.56
C ARG A 24 27.20 -35.98 1.50
N PRO A 25 27.29 -35.20 0.40
CA PRO A 25 26.24 -35.04 -0.61
C PRO A 25 26.38 -35.98 -1.82
N LEU A 26 25.28 -36.22 -2.54
CA LEU A 26 25.22 -36.98 -3.80
C LEU A 26 24.15 -36.38 -4.76
N PRO A 27 24.21 -36.63 -6.09
CA PRO A 27 24.55 -35.60 -7.07
C PRO A 27 23.47 -35.28 -8.14
N ARG A 28 23.73 -34.23 -8.93
CA ARG A 28 22.99 -33.89 -10.18
C ARG A 28 23.23 -34.92 -11.30
N PRO A 29 22.25 -35.17 -12.18
CA PRO A 29 22.50 -35.76 -13.49
C PRO A 29 22.50 -34.72 -14.62
N SER A 30 23.34 -35.01 -15.60
CA SER A 30 23.68 -34.30 -16.83
C SER A 30 22.69 -34.50 -17.97
N ALA A 31 22.67 -33.54 -18.91
CA ALA A 31 22.05 -33.64 -20.23
C ALA A 31 22.75 -34.63 -21.16
N ALA A 32 21.99 -35.30 -22.03
CA ALA A 32 22.48 -35.94 -23.24
C ALA A 32 21.37 -35.99 -24.33
N SER A 33 21.85 -35.81 -25.56
CA SER A 33 21.23 -35.54 -26.86
C SER A 33 20.79 -36.78 -27.67
N ALA A 34 19.88 -36.59 -28.64
CA ALA A 34 19.88 -37.12 -30.04
C ALA A 34 18.47 -36.94 -30.67
N GLU A 35 18.28 -36.08 -31.68
CA GLU A 35 18.29 -36.38 -33.14
C GLU A 35 17.36 -37.53 -33.57
N SER A 36 16.16 -37.26 -34.11
CA SER A 36 15.77 -36.99 -35.51
C SER A 36 15.64 -38.23 -36.42
N SER A 37 14.44 -38.47 -36.98
CA SER A 37 14.21 -38.83 -38.40
C SER A 37 12.76 -39.30 -38.71
N GLY A 38 12.24 -38.86 -39.86
CA GLY A 38 11.09 -39.42 -40.61
C GLY A 38 9.69 -38.95 -40.16
N THR A 39 8.78 -38.41 -40.98
CA THR A 39 8.68 -38.34 -42.44
C THR A 39 7.70 -37.21 -42.80
N ARG A 40 8.06 -36.38 -43.79
CA ARG A 40 7.21 -35.35 -44.40
C ARG A 40 6.07 -35.98 -45.21
N GLY A 41 4.89 -35.36 -45.19
CA GLY A 41 3.88 -35.57 -46.22
C GLY A 41 2.56 -34.83 -46.01
N LEU A 42 2.43 -33.69 -46.72
CA LEU A 42 1.20 -32.96 -47.09
C LEU A 42 0.71 -31.82 -46.16
N LEU A 43 0.27 -30.74 -46.84
CA LEU A 43 -0.31 -29.48 -46.36
C LEU A 43 0.68 -28.35 -46.01
N LYS A 44 1.34 -27.83 -47.05
CA LYS A 44 1.85 -26.46 -47.12
C LYS A 44 0.73 -25.52 -47.56
N ASN A 45 0.75 -24.30 -47.00
CA ASN A 45 0.04 -23.07 -47.37
C ASN A 45 -1.23 -22.74 -46.57
N ASN A 46 -1.06 -22.41 -45.28
CA ASN A 46 -1.97 -21.53 -44.55
C ASN A 46 -1.14 -20.44 -43.83
N PRO A 47 -1.45 -19.13 -43.99
CA PRO A 47 -0.76 -18.04 -43.27
C PRO A 47 -0.82 -18.15 -41.74
N ALA A 48 -1.76 -18.91 -41.17
CA ALA A 48 -1.83 -19.19 -39.73
C ALA A 48 -0.66 -20.03 -39.18
N SER A 49 -0.11 -20.97 -39.97
CA SER A 49 1.04 -21.79 -39.52
C SER A 49 2.34 -21.00 -39.38
N ARG A 50 2.51 -19.90 -40.11
CA ARG A 50 3.71 -19.04 -39.99
C ARG A 50 3.70 -18.18 -38.71
N LEU A 51 2.52 -17.91 -38.16
CA LEU A 51 2.38 -17.12 -36.94
C LEU A 51 2.66 -17.96 -35.69
N ILE A 52 2.22 -19.22 -35.68
CA ILE A 52 2.43 -20.17 -34.58
C ILE A 52 3.91 -20.56 -34.47
N SER A 53 4.61 -20.77 -35.59
CA SER A 53 6.05 -21.06 -35.58
C SER A 53 6.91 -19.92 -35.04
N ARG A 54 6.44 -18.66 -35.11
CA ARG A 54 7.15 -17.48 -34.58
C ARG A 54 6.86 -17.20 -33.11
N LEU A 55 5.74 -17.70 -32.58
CA LEU A 55 5.37 -17.56 -31.16
C LEU A 55 6.05 -18.60 -30.26
N VAL A 56 6.55 -19.70 -30.83
CA VAL A 56 7.14 -20.81 -30.05
C VAL A 56 8.68 -20.76 -30.00
N SER A 57 9.36 -20.03 -30.90
CA SER A 57 10.84 -20.11 -31.00
C SER A 57 11.64 -18.97 -30.37
N GLY A 58 11.01 -17.95 -29.78
CA GLY A 58 11.69 -17.00 -28.87
C GLY A 58 13.02 -16.40 -29.35
N GLU A 59 13.16 -16.00 -30.62
CA GLU A 59 14.34 -15.27 -31.11
C GLU A 59 14.01 -13.79 -31.28
N GLU A 60 14.71 -12.93 -30.53
CA GLU A 60 14.75 -11.48 -30.72
C GLU A 60 15.48 -11.14 -32.02
N THR A 61 14.93 -10.22 -32.82
CA THR A 61 15.74 -9.41 -33.74
C THR A 61 15.27 -7.96 -33.71
N ASP A 62 16.27 -7.08 -33.69
CA ASP A 62 16.24 -5.62 -33.64
C ASP A 62 15.33 -4.93 -34.66
N SER A 63 14.81 -3.77 -34.23
CA SER A 63 14.71 -2.48 -34.93
C SER A 63 13.33 -1.81 -34.92
N ASN A 64 13.34 -0.58 -34.38
CA ASN A 64 12.47 0.58 -34.63
C ASN A 64 11.02 0.33 -35.09
N ASP A 65 10.06 0.35 -34.17
CA ASP A 65 8.97 1.34 -34.21
C ASP A 65 8.17 1.38 -32.90
N LYS A 66 7.70 2.59 -32.54
CA LYS A 66 6.95 2.88 -31.30
C LYS A 66 5.49 2.42 -31.41
N GLN A 67 4.96 1.59 -30.49
CA GLN A 67 3.56 1.66 -29.95
C GLN A 67 3.25 0.57 -28.87
N PRO A 68 2.19 0.74 -28.03
CA PRO A 68 2.14 0.28 -26.64
C PRO A 68 1.73 -1.19 -26.41
N SER A 69 1.98 -1.62 -25.17
CA SER A 69 1.85 -2.95 -24.56
C SER A 69 0.55 -3.73 -24.85
N LYS A 70 0.72 -5.00 -25.19
CA LYS A 70 -0.30 -5.97 -25.60
C LYS A 70 -0.94 -6.68 -24.39
N GLN A 71 -2.17 -6.31 -24.06
CA GLN A 71 -3.21 -7.22 -23.53
C GLN A 71 -4.63 -6.60 -23.52
N SER A 72 -4.78 -5.31 -23.82
CA SER A 72 -6.09 -4.68 -24.07
C SER A 72 -6.66 -4.92 -25.48
N SER A 73 -5.90 -5.52 -26.39
CA SER A 73 -6.15 -5.37 -27.84
C SER A 73 -7.14 -6.36 -28.48
N LEU A 74 -7.63 -7.42 -27.84
CA LEU A 74 -8.55 -8.35 -28.52
C LEU A 74 -10.03 -7.97 -28.33
N LYS A 75 -10.43 -7.63 -27.09
CA LYS A 75 -11.81 -7.20 -26.79
C LYS A 75 -12.16 -5.87 -27.46
N ASP A 76 -11.21 -4.94 -27.52
CA ASP A 76 -11.41 -3.64 -28.18
C ASP A 76 -11.43 -3.76 -29.71
N HIS A 77 -10.73 -4.74 -30.28
CA HIS A 77 -10.79 -5.02 -31.71
C HIS A 77 -12.13 -5.67 -32.11
N ILE A 78 -12.65 -6.60 -31.28
CA ILE A 78 -13.97 -7.21 -31.48
C ILE A 78 -15.09 -6.17 -31.33
N LYS A 79 -14.99 -5.27 -30.34
CA LYS A 79 -15.96 -4.16 -30.18
C LYS A 79 -15.94 -3.19 -31.36
N ARG A 80 -14.76 -2.90 -31.92
CA ARG A 80 -14.62 -2.01 -33.07
C ARG A 80 -15.22 -2.61 -34.34
N LEU A 81 -15.01 -3.90 -34.59
CA LEU A 81 -15.61 -4.65 -35.71
C LEU A 81 -17.14 -4.76 -35.57
N ALA A 82 -17.66 -4.92 -34.34
CA ALA A 82 -19.10 -4.93 -34.10
C ALA A 82 -19.76 -3.56 -34.33
N LEU A 83 -19.06 -2.47 -34.03
CA LEU A 83 -19.54 -1.09 -34.23
C LEU A 83 -19.52 -0.69 -35.72
N GLU A 84 -18.49 -1.12 -36.46
CA GLU A 84 -18.38 -0.92 -37.91
C GLU A 84 -19.46 -1.69 -38.68
N ALA A 85 -19.82 -2.90 -38.23
CA ALA A 85 -20.93 -3.68 -38.79
C ALA A 85 -22.32 -3.05 -38.52
N GLN A 86 -22.46 -2.26 -37.46
CA GLN A 86 -23.69 -1.54 -37.12
C GLN A 86 -23.86 -0.23 -37.91
N GLN A 87 -22.76 0.38 -38.37
CA GLN A 87 -22.78 1.64 -39.11
C GLN A 87 -22.86 1.45 -40.64
N SER A 88 -22.74 0.21 -41.14
CA SER A 88 -22.78 -0.10 -42.58
C SER A 88 -24.14 -0.59 -43.10
N ALA A 89 -25.21 -0.49 -42.32
CA ALA A 89 -26.56 -0.87 -42.77
C ALA A 89 -27.23 0.31 -43.51
N PRO A 90 -27.57 0.18 -44.81
CA PRO A 90 -28.28 1.24 -45.52
C PRO A 90 -29.77 1.28 -45.14
N ASP A 91 -30.27 2.49 -44.90
CA ASP A 91 -31.69 2.81 -44.89
C ASP A 91 -32.27 2.61 -46.29
N SER A 92 -33.12 1.59 -46.51
CA SER A 92 -34.32 1.70 -47.36
C SER A 92 -35.13 0.41 -47.41
N GLU A 93 -36.45 0.61 -47.41
CA GLU A 93 -37.48 -0.37 -47.67
C GLU A 93 -37.32 -1.02 -49.06
N ALA A 94 -37.34 -2.36 -49.14
CA ALA A 94 -38.09 -3.16 -50.13
C ALA A 94 -37.51 -4.58 -50.36
N SER A 95 -38.43 -5.53 -50.52
CA SER A 95 -38.29 -6.89 -51.09
C SER A 95 -37.75 -8.00 -50.17
N SER A 96 -38.71 -8.79 -49.67
CA SER A 96 -38.54 -10.09 -49.04
C SER A 96 -38.16 -11.14 -50.09
N GLN A 97 -36.87 -11.38 -50.31
CA GLN A 97 -36.32 -12.69 -50.76
C GLN A 97 -34.77 -12.74 -50.82
N GLY A 98 -34.05 -11.63 -50.63
CA GLY A 98 -32.57 -11.60 -50.58
C GLY A 98 -31.92 -11.75 -49.20
N SER A 99 -32.68 -11.60 -48.09
CA SER A 99 -32.12 -11.53 -46.73
C SER A 99 -31.83 -12.88 -46.07
N GLN A 100 -32.41 -13.99 -46.56
CA GLN A 100 -32.18 -15.33 -46.00
C GLN A 100 -30.83 -15.95 -46.43
N GLY A 101 -30.29 -15.57 -47.59
CA GLY A 101 -29.02 -16.10 -48.07
C GLY A 101 -27.80 -15.53 -47.35
N SER A 102 -27.82 -14.24 -47.00
CA SER A 102 -26.73 -13.56 -46.28
C SER A 102 -26.69 -13.91 -44.79
N ALA A 103 -27.86 -14.04 -44.15
CA ALA A 103 -27.95 -14.47 -42.75
C ALA A 103 -27.47 -15.93 -42.54
N ASN A 104 -27.78 -16.84 -43.49
CA ASN A 104 -27.30 -18.23 -43.43
C ASN A 104 -25.78 -18.33 -43.64
N ALA A 105 -25.18 -17.47 -44.48
CA ALA A 105 -23.73 -17.44 -44.67
C ALA A 105 -23.00 -16.92 -43.43
N LEU A 106 -23.56 -15.91 -42.74
CA LEU A 106 -23.00 -15.37 -41.50
C LEU A 106 -23.12 -16.38 -40.35
N GLN A 107 -24.26 -17.07 -40.23
CA GLN A 107 -24.47 -18.11 -39.22
C GLN A 107 -23.51 -19.29 -39.43
N THR A 108 -23.29 -19.70 -40.69
CA THR A 108 -22.33 -20.76 -41.01
C THR A 108 -20.89 -20.38 -40.63
N GLN A 109 -20.50 -19.10 -40.75
CA GLN A 109 -19.19 -18.62 -40.32
C GLN A 109 -19.06 -18.53 -38.79
N VAL A 110 -20.12 -18.12 -38.09
CA VAL A 110 -20.16 -18.12 -36.62
C VAL A 110 -20.10 -19.54 -36.06
N ASP A 111 -20.81 -20.49 -36.67
CA ASP A 111 -20.82 -21.89 -36.26
C ASP A 111 -19.46 -22.56 -36.51
N ALA A 112 -18.78 -22.22 -37.62
CA ALA A 112 -17.42 -22.70 -37.90
C ALA A 112 -16.38 -22.17 -36.89
N VAL A 113 -16.46 -20.87 -36.53
CA VAL A 113 -15.57 -20.27 -35.50
C VAL A 113 -15.86 -20.84 -34.11
N THR A 114 -17.12 -21.14 -33.81
CA THR A 114 -17.52 -21.75 -32.53
C THR A 114 -17.08 -23.22 -32.44
N ALA A 115 -17.11 -23.96 -33.55
CA ALA A 115 -16.60 -25.32 -33.63
C ALA A 115 -15.06 -25.37 -33.50
N ASP A 116 -14.34 -24.43 -34.10
CA ASP A 116 -12.88 -24.30 -33.95
C ASP A 116 -12.49 -23.90 -32.52
N LEU A 117 -13.24 -23.00 -31.87
CA LEU A 117 -13.03 -22.65 -30.46
C LEU A 117 -13.26 -23.84 -29.53
N LYS A 118 -14.28 -24.65 -29.80
CA LYS A 118 -14.56 -25.88 -29.05
C LYS A 118 -13.49 -26.94 -29.29
N GLY A 119 -13.01 -27.09 -30.53
CA GLY A 119 -11.88 -27.96 -30.87
C GLY A 119 -10.57 -27.53 -30.19
N VAL A 120 -10.29 -26.23 -30.11
CA VAL A 120 -9.12 -25.69 -29.38
C VAL A 120 -9.26 -25.90 -27.87
N GLN A 121 -10.47 -25.74 -27.31
CA GLN A 121 -10.74 -26.04 -25.89
C GLN A 121 -10.63 -27.53 -25.57
N ASP A 122 -11.13 -28.41 -26.44
CA ASP A 122 -11.07 -29.86 -26.26
C ASP A 122 -9.65 -30.41 -26.47
N THR A 123 -8.86 -29.81 -27.38
CA THR A 123 -7.44 -30.13 -27.56
C THR A 123 -6.59 -29.61 -26.39
N ALA A 124 -6.92 -28.44 -25.82
CA ALA A 124 -6.30 -27.93 -24.59
C ALA A 124 -6.64 -28.81 -23.36
N ARG A 125 -7.81 -29.46 -23.37
CA ARG A 125 -8.26 -30.37 -22.31
C ARG A 125 -7.62 -31.76 -22.41
N ALA A 126 -7.31 -32.21 -23.62
CA ALA A 126 -6.63 -33.48 -23.89
C ALA A 126 -5.10 -33.46 -23.69
N ALA A 127 -4.49 -32.28 -23.54
CA ALA A 127 -3.06 -32.11 -23.29
C ALA A 127 -2.67 -32.05 -21.81
N ILE A 128 -3.60 -32.37 -20.90
CA ILE A 128 -3.36 -32.41 -19.46
C ILE A 128 -2.95 -33.85 -19.09
N PRO A 129 -1.71 -34.09 -18.62
CA PRO A 129 -1.27 -35.44 -18.22
C PRO A 129 -2.19 -35.99 -17.12
N GLU A 130 -2.51 -37.29 -17.14
CA GLU A 130 -3.34 -37.96 -16.12
C GLU A 130 -2.84 -37.77 -14.66
N ALA A 131 -1.59 -37.31 -14.47
CA ALA A 131 -1.05 -36.91 -13.17
C ALA A 131 -1.68 -35.63 -12.59
N TRP A 132 -2.42 -34.83 -13.36
CA TRP A 132 -3.11 -33.62 -12.91
C TRP A 132 -4.56 -33.85 -12.46
N LEU A 133 -5.11 -35.04 -12.69
CA LEU A 133 -6.42 -35.46 -12.16
C LEU A 133 -6.36 -35.95 -10.71
N GLN A 134 -5.17 -36.01 -10.11
CA GLN A 134 -4.95 -36.40 -8.70
C GLN A 134 -4.54 -35.24 -7.77
N LEU A 135 -4.47 -34.00 -8.27
CA LEU A 135 -4.31 -32.84 -7.41
C LEU A 135 -5.70 -32.40 -6.90
N PRO A 136 -5.87 -32.16 -5.59
CA PRO A 136 -7.15 -31.71 -5.07
C PRO A 136 -7.50 -30.38 -5.75
N GLN A 137 -8.63 -30.36 -6.46
CA GLN A 137 -9.25 -29.10 -6.83
C GLN A 137 -9.52 -28.35 -5.53
N HIS A 138 -8.81 -27.25 -5.29
CA HIS A 138 -9.12 -26.34 -4.20
C HIS A 138 -10.50 -25.77 -4.44
N GLY A 139 -11.53 -26.49 -3.98
CA GLY A 139 -12.82 -25.93 -3.67
C GLY A 139 -12.61 -24.81 -2.65
N PHE A 140 -13.38 -23.73 -2.79
CA PHE A 140 -13.47 -22.71 -1.76
C PHE A 140 -13.74 -23.40 -0.42
N MET A 141 -12.77 -23.33 0.50
CA MET A 141 -12.95 -23.84 1.86
C MET A 141 -14.15 -23.13 2.47
N THR A 142 -15.08 -23.93 3.00
CA THR A 142 -16.20 -23.40 3.79
C THR A 142 -15.65 -22.66 5.01
N SER A 143 -16.45 -21.78 5.63
CA SER A 143 -16.06 -21.09 6.86
C SER A 143 -15.61 -22.07 7.95
N GLU A 144 -16.31 -23.21 8.08
CA GLU A 144 -15.97 -24.28 9.03
C GLU A 144 -14.63 -24.97 8.68
N GLN A 145 -14.34 -25.20 7.40
CA GLN A 145 -13.05 -25.78 6.99
C GLN A 145 -11.87 -24.81 7.17
N ARG A 146 -12.11 -23.51 7.06
CA ARG A 146 -11.10 -22.50 7.39
C ARG A 146 -10.87 -22.43 8.89
N GLU A 147 -11.91 -22.59 9.70
CA GLU A 147 -11.81 -22.70 11.15
C GLU A 147 -11.05 -23.95 11.58
N GLU A 148 -11.33 -25.11 10.99
CA GLU A 148 -10.63 -26.37 11.29
C GLU A 148 -9.15 -26.32 10.88
N VAL A 149 -8.82 -25.73 9.72
CA VAL A 149 -7.42 -25.56 9.30
C VAL A 149 -6.71 -24.47 10.10
N ALA A 150 -7.41 -23.39 10.49
CA ALA A 150 -6.90 -22.39 11.41
C ALA A 150 -6.64 -22.98 12.81
N GLN A 151 -7.45 -23.94 13.25
CA GLN A 151 -7.29 -24.70 14.49
C GLN A 151 -6.23 -25.80 14.41
N GLN A 152 -6.02 -26.42 13.24
CA GLN A 152 -4.96 -27.41 13.04
C GLN A 152 -3.57 -26.80 12.77
N ALA A 153 -3.49 -25.55 12.32
CA ALA A 153 -2.25 -24.76 12.21
C ALA A 153 -1.85 -24.09 13.54
N VAL A 154 -2.46 -24.49 14.66
CA VAL A 154 -2.11 -24.04 16.01
C VAL A 154 -1.09 -25.00 16.60
N ASP A 155 0.19 -24.69 16.41
CA ASP A 155 1.16 -25.05 17.43
C ASP A 155 0.86 -24.20 18.67
N ASP A 156 0.58 -24.89 19.79
CA ASP A 156 0.13 -24.43 21.11
C ASP A 156 1.17 -23.56 21.86
N GLU A 157 1.64 -22.46 21.27
CA GLU A 157 2.29 -21.42 22.07
C GLU A 157 1.24 -20.36 22.47
N PRO A 158 0.90 -20.26 23.77
CA PRO A 158 -0.03 -19.24 24.23
C PRO A 158 0.57 -17.86 23.94
N LEU A 159 -0.14 -17.05 23.15
CA LEU A 159 0.21 -15.64 22.94
C LEU A 159 0.32 -14.97 24.32
N ALA A 160 1.46 -14.33 24.57
CA ALA A 160 1.64 -13.56 25.80
C ALA A 160 0.50 -12.52 25.92
N PRO A 161 -0.06 -12.30 27.12
CA PRO A 161 -1.11 -11.30 27.30
C PRO A 161 -0.57 -9.91 26.94
N PHE A 162 -1.33 -9.18 26.13
CA PHE A 162 -0.98 -7.80 25.76
C PHE A 162 -0.99 -6.91 27.00
N LEU A 163 0.01 -6.04 27.11
CA LEU A 163 0.10 -5.11 28.25
C LEU A 163 -0.94 -4.00 28.10
N PRO A 164 -1.64 -3.61 29.18
CA PRO A 164 -2.52 -2.46 29.16
C PRO A 164 -1.72 -1.17 28.87
N PRO A 165 -2.35 -0.17 28.23
CA PRO A 165 -1.63 1.02 27.80
C PRO A 165 -1.17 1.87 29.00
N PRO A 166 -0.01 2.56 28.90
CA PRO A 166 0.36 3.57 29.86
C PRO A 166 -0.61 4.76 29.79
N GLU A 167 -0.80 5.46 30.91
CA GLU A 167 -1.46 6.77 30.89
C GLU A 167 -0.70 7.74 29.97
N LEU A 168 -1.43 8.59 29.26
CA LEU A 168 -0.85 9.59 28.37
C LEU A 168 -0.13 10.66 29.18
N ASP A 169 1.19 10.71 29.00
CA ASP A 169 2.03 11.77 29.54
C ASP A 169 1.87 13.08 28.74
N LEU A 170 2.13 14.22 29.38
CA LEU A 170 2.20 15.55 28.77
C LEU A 170 3.25 15.61 27.64
N ASP A 171 4.27 14.74 27.69
CA ASP A 171 5.34 14.63 26.70
C ASP A 171 5.04 13.67 25.53
N TYR A 172 3.77 13.28 25.34
CA TYR A 172 3.35 12.36 24.30
C TYR A 172 3.87 12.72 22.89
N ARG A 173 4.45 11.71 22.22
CA ARG A 173 5.01 11.80 20.87
C ARG A 173 4.22 10.87 19.93
N PRO A 174 3.29 11.38 19.09
CA PRO A 174 2.60 10.56 18.10
C PRO A 174 3.50 10.04 16.98
N GLU A 175 4.74 10.51 16.93
CA GLU A 175 5.79 10.08 16.02
C GLU A 175 6.73 9.04 16.64
N GLY A 176 6.40 8.42 17.77
CA GLY A 176 7.29 7.51 18.48
C GLY A 176 8.58 8.21 18.94
N ASP A 177 9.73 7.55 18.80
CA ASP A 177 11.02 8.11 19.20
C ASP A 177 11.61 9.09 18.15
N GLY A 178 11.03 9.12 16.95
CA GLY A 178 11.41 9.96 15.81
C GLY A 178 12.35 9.30 14.79
N HIS A 179 12.85 8.10 15.03
CA HIS A 179 13.70 7.33 14.10
C HIS A 179 12.91 6.31 13.29
N GLU A 180 11.58 6.35 13.36
CA GLU A 180 10.71 5.38 12.74
C GLU A 180 10.93 5.29 11.23
N LEU A 181 10.88 4.06 10.73
CA LEU A 181 10.80 3.74 9.32
C LEU A 181 9.57 2.85 9.12
N VAL A 182 8.55 3.42 8.49
CA VAL A 182 7.24 2.78 8.32
C VAL A 182 7.24 1.94 7.05
N LEU A 183 6.73 0.71 7.14
CA LEU A 183 6.35 -0.11 5.99
C LEU A 183 4.83 -0.18 5.91
N GLN A 184 4.24 0.25 4.80
CA GLN A 184 2.88 -0.16 4.46
C GLN A 184 2.93 -1.61 3.98
N ALA A 185 2.59 -2.58 4.83
CA ALA A 185 2.75 -4.01 4.55
C ALA A 185 1.50 -4.61 3.89
N PHE A 186 0.97 -3.91 2.89
CA PHE A 186 -0.09 -4.39 2.01
C PHE A 186 -0.16 -3.52 0.76
N ASN A 187 -0.80 -4.06 -0.27
CA ASN A 187 -1.22 -3.33 -1.45
C ASN A 187 -2.73 -3.55 -1.69
N TRP A 188 -3.26 -2.99 -2.77
CA TRP A 188 -4.71 -3.06 -3.03
C TRP A 188 -5.22 -4.50 -3.27
N GLU A 189 -4.35 -5.40 -3.73
CA GLU A 189 -4.66 -6.79 -4.08
C GLU A 189 -4.39 -7.78 -2.92
N SER A 190 -3.86 -7.32 -1.78
CA SER A 190 -3.53 -8.18 -0.64
C SER A 190 -4.73 -8.96 -0.09
N HIS A 191 -5.95 -8.45 -0.27
CA HIS A 191 -7.19 -9.08 0.20
C HIS A 191 -7.53 -10.41 -0.49
N HIS A 192 -6.88 -10.73 -1.62
CA HIS A 192 -7.06 -11.99 -2.34
C HIS A 192 -6.23 -13.15 -1.78
N GLN A 193 -5.41 -12.92 -0.76
CA GLN A 193 -4.23 -13.75 -0.54
C GLN A 193 -4.17 -14.51 0.80
N GLY A 194 -5.16 -14.38 1.70
CA GLY A 194 -5.00 -14.87 3.07
C GLY A 194 -3.80 -14.17 3.72
N TRP A 195 -3.97 -12.88 4.01
CA TRP A 195 -2.86 -11.95 4.20
C TRP A 195 -2.21 -12.03 5.57
N TRP A 196 -2.97 -12.26 6.65
CA TRP A 196 -2.40 -12.27 8.01
C TRP A 196 -1.27 -13.29 8.20
N PRO A 197 -1.41 -14.56 7.79
CA PRO A 197 -0.32 -15.52 7.91
C PRO A 197 0.91 -15.12 7.07
N LYS A 198 0.68 -14.62 5.84
CA LYS A 198 1.76 -14.17 4.96
C LYS A 198 2.58 -13.06 5.58
N VAL A 199 1.93 -12.03 6.13
CA VAL A 199 2.62 -10.92 6.78
C VAL A 199 3.35 -11.37 8.04
N ALA A 200 2.74 -12.28 8.82
CA ALA A 200 3.35 -12.83 10.04
C ALA A 200 4.70 -13.49 9.75
N GLU A 201 4.78 -14.28 8.66
CA GLU A 201 6.01 -14.94 8.22
C GLU A 201 7.11 -13.97 7.76
N GLN A 202 6.74 -12.76 7.33
CA GLN A 202 7.69 -11.74 6.88
C GLN A 202 8.22 -10.85 8.01
N GLY A 203 7.70 -10.97 9.24
CA GLY A 203 8.04 -10.05 10.34
C GLY A 203 9.55 -9.88 10.58
N GLN A 204 10.29 -10.98 10.70
CA GLN A 204 11.74 -10.90 10.88
C GLN A 204 12.45 -10.29 9.66
N ARG A 205 12.02 -10.62 8.44
CA ARG A 205 12.55 -10.01 7.21
C ARG A 205 12.35 -8.51 7.23
N TYR A 206 11.17 -8.02 7.62
CA TYR A 206 10.91 -6.58 7.68
C TYR A 206 11.80 -5.88 8.73
N ALA A 207 11.99 -6.48 9.90
CA ALA A 207 12.93 -5.96 10.90
C ALA A 207 14.38 -5.95 10.39
N ASP A 208 14.83 -7.01 9.71
CA ASP A 208 16.18 -7.12 9.15
C ASP A 208 16.43 -6.10 8.01
N LEU A 209 15.38 -5.73 7.26
CA LEU A 209 15.41 -4.65 6.27
C LEU A 209 15.48 -3.26 6.92
N GLY A 210 15.32 -3.16 8.25
CA GLY A 210 15.47 -1.93 9.03
C GLY A 210 14.17 -1.20 9.33
N PHE A 211 13.01 -1.78 9.00
CA PHE A 211 11.71 -1.23 9.38
C PHE A 211 11.52 -1.31 10.89
N THR A 212 10.80 -0.35 11.44
CA THR A 212 10.47 -0.30 12.87
C THR A 212 8.97 -0.29 13.12
N VAL A 213 8.19 0.12 12.12
CA VAL A 213 6.73 0.20 12.18
C VAL A 213 6.14 -0.47 10.94
N VAL A 214 5.10 -1.27 11.12
CA VAL A 214 4.31 -1.87 10.05
C VAL A 214 2.88 -1.37 10.11
N TRP A 215 2.38 -0.80 9.01
CA TRP A 215 0.98 -0.45 8.82
C TRP A 215 0.26 -1.59 8.10
N LEU A 216 -0.73 -2.19 8.78
CA LEU A 216 -1.60 -3.25 8.28
C LEU A 216 -2.91 -2.68 7.70
N PRO A 217 -3.55 -3.36 6.74
CA PRO A 217 -4.83 -2.93 6.16
C PRO A 217 -5.97 -2.95 7.19
N PRO A 218 -7.15 -2.38 6.87
CA PRO A 218 -8.28 -2.35 7.80
C PRO A 218 -8.67 -3.78 8.25
N PRO A 219 -8.69 -4.05 9.57
CA PRO A 219 -8.90 -5.41 10.08
C PRO A 219 -10.39 -5.81 10.14
N THR A 220 -11.30 -4.85 10.00
CA THR A 220 -12.74 -5.06 10.15
C THR A 220 -13.36 -5.67 8.89
N ASP A 221 -14.33 -6.57 9.09
CA ASP A 221 -15.19 -7.06 8.01
C ASP A 221 -15.90 -5.90 7.29
N SER A 222 -15.94 -5.98 5.97
CA SER A 222 -16.26 -4.84 5.12
C SER A 222 -17.01 -5.26 3.87
N VAL A 223 -17.91 -4.37 3.43
CA VAL A 223 -18.63 -4.53 2.16
C VAL A 223 -17.66 -4.49 0.99
N SER A 224 -16.67 -3.59 1.02
CA SER A 224 -15.57 -3.60 0.07
C SER A 224 -14.50 -4.59 0.55
N PRO A 225 -13.99 -5.46 -0.33
CA PRO A 225 -13.08 -6.50 0.10
C PRO A 225 -11.72 -5.97 0.60
N GLN A 226 -11.36 -4.73 0.28
CA GLN A 226 -10.16 -4.05 0.76
C GLN A 226 -10.29 -3.45 2.17
N GLY A 227 -11.47 -3.50 2.79
CA GLY A 227 -11.67 -3.06 4.18
C GLY A 227 -12.22 -1.64 4.36
N TYR A 228 -12.23 -0.79 3.32
CA TYR A 228 -12.63 0.62 3.39
C TYR A 228 -14.14 0.88 3.31
N MET A 229 -14.99 -0.11 3.58
CA MET A 229 -16.44 0.07 3.75
C MET A 229 -16.92 -0.78 4.94
N PRO A 230 -16.38 -0.54 6.14
CA PRO A 230 -16.51 -1.44 7.28
C PRO A 230 -17.95 -1.55 7.78
N GLY A 231 -18.31 -2.75 8.25
CA GLY A 231 -19.61 -3.07 8.84
C GLY A 231 -19.60 -2.99 10.37
N ASP A 232 -19.52 -4.13 11.05
CA ASP A 232 -19.44 -4.21 12.52
C ASP A 232 -17.97 -4.09 12.97
N PRO A 233 -17.57 -3.02 13.68
CA PRO A 233 -16.18 -2.79 14.09
C PRO A 233 -15.54 -3.95 14.87
N TYR A 234 -16.35 -4.72 15.62
CA TYR A 234 -15.87 -5.87 16.40
C TYR A 234 -15.79 -7.17 15.60
N ASN A 235 -16.31 -7.21 14.37
CA ASN A 235 -16.16 -8.35 13.49
C ASN A 235 -14.84 -8.25 12.72
N LEU A 236 -13.81 -8.97 13.16
CA LEU A 236 -12.50 -9.00 12.51
C LEU A 236 -12.32 -10.18 11.54
N GLN A 237 -13.42 -10.81 11.12
CA GLN A 237 -13.42 -11.83 10.06
C GLN A 237 -13.35 -11.17 8.67
N SER A 238 -12.21 -10.55 8.38
CA SER A 238 -11.99 -9.78 7.16
C SER A 238 -11.60 -10.65 5.96
N ARG A 239 -11.47 -10.03 4.78
CA ARG A 239 -10.90 -10.69 3.60
C ARG A 239 -9.41 -11.03 3.74
N TYR A 240 -8.72 -10.38 4.66
CA TYR A 240 -7.32 -10.64 4.95
C TYR A 240 -7.11 -11.88 5.83
N GLY A 241 -8.15 -12.33 6.54
CA GLY A 241 -8.12 -13.50 7.43
C GLY A 241 -8.95 -13.29 8.68
N SER A 242 -8.95 -14.30 9.54
CA SER A 242 -9.69 -14.37 10.81
C SER A 242 -9.07 -13.53 11.93
N GLU A 243 -9.83 -13.29 13.00
CA GLU A 243 -9.35 -12.61 14.21
C GLU A 243 -8.15 -13.32 14.85
N ILE A 244 -8.15 -14.67 14.87
CA ILE A 244 -7.07 -15.47 15.46
C ILE A 244 -5.78 -15.30 14.64
N GLU A 245 -5.88 -15.36 13.31
CA GLU A 245 -4.74 -15.14 12.44
C GLU A 245 -4.21 -13.70 12.56
N LEU A 246 -5.09 -12.71 12.73
CA LEU A 246 -4.69 -11.33 12.98
C LEU A 246 -3.92 -11.19 14.29
N LYS A 247 -4.43 -11.74 15.40
CA LYS A 247 -3.72 -11.72 16.70
C LYS A 247 -2.34 -12.35 16.60
N ARG A 248 -2.23 -13.50 15.91
CA ARG A 248 -0.94 -14.14 15.66
C ARG A 248 -0.02 -13.29 14.80
N CYS A 249 -0.55 -12.63 13.76
CA CYS A 249 0.20 -11.73 12.91
C CYS A 249 0.79 -10.56 13.70
N VAL A 250 -0.04 -9.86 14.50
CA VAL A 250 0.40 -8.77 15.36
C VAL A 250 1.47 -9.25 16.34
N GLY A 251 1.24 -10.39 17.03
CA GLY A 251 2.21 -10.97 17.95
C GLY A 251 3.55 -11.30 17.29
N LYS A 252 3.54 -11.93 16.11
CA LYS A 252 4.77 -12.27 15.36
C LYS A 252 5.55 -11.05 14.89
N LEU A 253 4.87 -9.98 14.47
CA LEU A 253 5.51 -8.72 14.12
C LEU A 253 6.17 -8.08 15.35
N GLN A 254 5.50 -8.11 16.50
CA GLN A 254 6.03 -7.58 17.76
C GLN A 254 7.20 -8.41 18.32
N GLU A 255 7.16 -9.74 18.19
CA GLU A 255 8.29 -10.63 18.51
C GLU A 255 9.54 -10.28 17.69
N ALA A 256 9.37 -9.84 16.44
CA ALA A 256 10.45 -9.35 15.59
C ALA A 256 10.91 -7.91 15.94
N GLY A 257 10.31 -7.28 16.95
CA GLY A 257 10.64 -5.92 17.40
C GLY A 257 9.93 -4.79 16.63
N LEU A 258 8.90 -5.11 15.84
CA LEU A 258 8.14 -4.12 15.06
C LEU A 258 6.94 -3.59 15.85
N LYS A 259 6.63 -2.31 15.65
CA LYS A 259 5.38 -1.69 16.08
C LYS A 259 4.31 -1.86 15.02
N VAL A 260 3.09 -2.21 15.41
CA VAL A 260 2.03 -2.55 14.46
C VAL A 260 0.90 -1.52 14.49
N LEU A 261 0.60 -0.91 13.34
CA LEU A 261 -0.50 0.05 13.18
C LEU A 261 -1.69 -0.62 12.51
N ALA A 262 -2.88 -0.39 13.06
CA ALA A 262 -4.14 -0.70 12.38
C ALA A 262 -4.58 0.46 11.49
N ASP A 263 -5.10 0.16 10.30
CA ASP A 263 -5.86 1.12 9.51
C ASP A 263 -7.28 1.27 10.08
N ILE A 264 -7.62 2.48 10.50
CA ILE A 264 -8.83 2.83 11.24
C ILE A 264 -9.76 3.62 10.32
N VAL A 265 -10.82 2.96 9.84
CA VAL A 265 -11.84 3.52 8.96
C VAL A 265 -13.08 3.87 9.77
N ILE A 266 -13.20 5.15 10.16
CA ILE A 266 -14.27 5.62 11.06
C ILE A 266 -15.06 6.84 10.55
N ASN A 267 -14.68 7.44 9.42
CA ASN A 267 -15.49 8.51 8.81
C ASN A 267 -16.90 8.03 8.44
N HIS A 268 -16.97 6.80 7.94
CA HIS A 268 -18.18 6.21 7.39
C HIS A 268 -18.26 4.73 7.78
N ARG A 269 -19.48 4.20 7.82
CA ARG A 269 -19.75 2.82 8.23
C ARG A 269 -20.96 2.27 7.50
N CYS A 270 -20.89 1.03 7.01
CA CYS A 270 -22.01 0.34 6.38
C CYS A 270 -22.97 -0.22 7.44
N ALA A 271 -24.26 0.09 7.28
CA ALA A 271 -25.31 -0.45 8.13
C ALA A 271 -25.62 -1.91 7.77
N GLN A 272 -25.91 -2.74 8.77
CA GLN A 272 -26.22 -4.17 8.63
C GLN A 272 -27.66 -4.41 8.17
N ALA A 273 -28.56 -3.45 8.39
CA ALA A 273 -29.96 -3.56 8.01
C ALA A 273 -30.55 -2.25 7.50
N GLN A 274 -31.66 -2.40 6.77
CA GLN A 274 -32.51 -1.30 6.34
C GLN A 274 -33.54 -0.96 7.41
N ASP A 275 -33.92 0.31 7.51
CA ASP A 275 -35.12 0.72 8.24
C ASP A 275 -36.41 0.35 7.48
N LYS A 276 -37.56 0.66 8.08
CA LYS A 276 -38.89 0.42 7.51
C LYS A 276 -39.14 1.09 6.14
N ASN A 277 -38.31 2.05 5.74
CA ASN A 277 -38.40 2.76 4.47
C ASN A 277 -37.33 2.28 3.46
N GLY A 278 -36.59 1.20 3.76
CA GLY A 278 -35.56 0.65 2.89
C GLY A 278 -34.21 1.39 2.96
N ILE A 279 -33.96 2.20 4.00
CA ILE A 279 -32.72 2.98 4.13
C ILE A 279 -31.71 2.21 4.97
N TRP A 280 -30.50 2.01 4.44
CA TRP A 280 -29.37 1.38 5.14
C TRP A 280 -28.80 2.30 6.24
N ASN A 281 -29.46 2.34 7.40
CA ASN A 281 -29.08 3.18 8.54
C ASN A 281 -29.29 2.49 9.91
N GLN A 282 -29.50 1.17 9.93
CA GLN A 282 -29.61 0.37 11.14
C GLN A 282 -28.32 -0.42 11.33
N PHE A 283 -27.52 -0.03 12.34
CA PHE A 283 -26.26 -0.67 12.64
C PHE A 283 -26.46 -1.81 13.66
N GLY A 284 -25.62 -2.83 13.58
CA GLY A 284 -25.64 -4.00 14.47
C GLY A 284 -24.37 -4.14 15.30
N GLY A 285 -24.23 -5.30 15.93
CA GLY A 285 -23.07 -5.63 16.78
C GLY A 285 -23.12 -4.93 18.13
N ARG A 286 -21.96 -4.75 18.75
CA ARG A 286 -21.82 -4.03 20.03
C ARG A 286 -22.11 -2.53 19.88
N MET A 287 -21.91 -1.98 18.68
CA MET A 287 -22.23 -0.60 18.31
C MET A 287 -23.51 -0.54 17.48
N ALA A 288 -24.62 -1.01 18.05
CA ALA A 288 -25.94 -1.04 17.41
C ALA A 288 -26.59 0.36 17.36
N TRP A 289 -25.98 1.25 16.58
CA TRP A 289 -26.45 2.60 16.36
C TRP A 289 -27.68 2.68 15.44
N ASP A 290 -28.32 3.85 15.43
CA ASP A 290 -29.36 4.22 14.47
C ASP A 290 -28.95 5.49 13.69
N ALA A 291 -29.87 6.04 12.90
CA ALA A 291 -29.65 7.26 12.13
C ALA A 291 -29.17 8.49 12.93
N LYS A 292 -29.26 8.52 14.27
CA LYS A 292 -28.66 9.59 15.11
C LYS A 292 -27.13 9.59 15.08
N ALA A 293 -26.51 8.44 14.77
CA ALA A 293 -25.07 8.35 14.58
C ALA A 293 -24.62 8.84 13.18
N ILE A 294 -25.56 9.17 12.29
CA ILE A 294 -25.28 9.61 10.93
C ILE A 294 -25.51 11.13 10.84
N VAL A 295 -24.60 11.84 10.19
CA VAL A 295 -24.67 13.30 10.02
C VAL A 295 -25.95 13.72 9.28
N VAL A 296 -26.59 14.82 9.70
CA VAL A 296 -27.90 15.26 9.14
C VAL A 296 -27.86 15.65 7.67
N ASN A 297 -26.70 16.09 7.17
CA ASN A 297 -26.52 16.44 5.77
C ASN A 297 -26.35 15.21 4.86
N ASP A 298 -26.23 14.01 5.43
CA ASP A 298 -26.28 12.76 4.68
C ASP A 298 -27.74 12.36 4.38
N ARG A 299 -28.31 13.03 3.38
CA ARG A 299 -29.72 12.90 3.00
C ARG A 299 -30.05 11.53 2.40
N LYS A 300 -29.05 10.82 1.86
CA LYS A 300 -29.18 9.49 1.27
C LYS A 300 -29.45 8.46 2.36
N PHE A 301 -28.72 8.54 3.47
CA PHE A 301 -28.87 7.62 4.60
C PHE A 301 -29.80 8.14 5.72
N LYS A 302 -30.46 9.28 5.49
CA LYS A 302 -31.44 9.90 6.40
C LYS A 302 -30.88 10.16 7.80
N GLY A 303 -29.66 10.69 7.86
CA GLY A 303 -29.02 11.03 9.13
C GLY A 303 -29.84 12.01 9.97
N ARG A 304 -29.74 11.84 11.29
CA ARG A 304 -30.44 12.63 12.32
C ARG A 304 -29.48 13.16 13.39
N GLY A 305 -28.18 12.94 13.24
CA GLY A 305 -27.16 13.53 14.09
C GLY A 305 -26.99 15.03 13.82
N ASN A 306 -25.85 15.57 14.22
CA ASN A 306 -25.41 16.91 13.91
C ASN A 306 -24.89 17.00 12.48
N ARG A 307 -24.56 18.22 12.07
CA ARG A 307 -23.98 18.48 10.75
C ARG A 307 -22.55 17.95 10.70
N ALA A 308 -22.18 17.35 9.56
CA ALA A 308 -20.82 16.88 9.31
C ALA A 308 -19.80 18.00 9.53
N SER A 309 -18.68 17.66 10.15
CA SER A 309 -17.55 18.56 10.38
C SER A 309 -16.53 18.53 9.24
N GLY A 310 -16.64 17.59 8.30
CA GLY A 310 -15.70 17.42 7.18
C GLY A 310 -16.37 16.93 5.89
N ALA A 311 -15.55 16.39 5.00
CA ALA A 311 -15.98 15.87 3.70
C ALA A 311 -16.85 14.61 3.84
N SER A 312 -17.70 14.36 2.85
CA SER A 312 -18.56 13.16 2.83
C SER A 312 -17.98 12.09 1.92
N PHE A 313 -18.18 10.84 2.31
CA PHE A 313 -18.00 9.66 1.47
C PHE A 313 -19.38 9.16 1.04
N ASP A 314 -19.72 9.33 -0.24
CA ASP A 314 -21.10 9.17 -0.72
C ASP A 314 -21.61 7.71 -0.77
N ALA A 315 -20.69 6.74 -0.71
CA ALA A 315 -21.04 5.33 -0.84
C ALA A 315 -21.53 4.68 0.47
N ALA A 316 -21.31 5.31 1.63
CA ALA A 316 -21.73 4.77 2.94
C ALA A 316 -22.20 5.89 3.90
N PRO A 317 -23.01 5.55 4.93
CA PRO A 317 -23.38 6.49 5.98
C PRO A 317 -22.18 7.18 6.64
N ASN A 318 -22.18 8.52 6.64
CA ASN A 318 -21.13 9.32 7.29
C ASN A 318 -21.43 9.54 8.77
N ILE A 319 -20.47 9.20 9.63
CA ILE A 319 -20.64 9.12 11.09
C ILE A 319 -20.51 10.50 11.74
N ASP A 320 -21.42 10.80 12.66
CA ASP A 320 -21.40 12.00 13.49
C ASP A 320 -20.56 11.79 14.74
N HIS A 321 -19.26 12.07 14.63
CA HIS A 321 -18.30 12.02 15.73
C HIS A 321 -18.57 13.03 16.85
N SER A 322 -19.50 13.98 16.69
CA SER A 322 -19.85 14.92 17.76
C SER A 322 -20.78 14.32 18.82
N GLN A 323 -21.44 13.20 18.53
CA GLN A 323 -22.31 12.53 19.49
C GLN A 323 -21.50 11.88 20.63
N PRO A 324 -21.87 12.09 21.90
CA PRO A 324 -21.16 11.50 23.03
C PRO A 324 -21.08 9.96 22.96
N PHE A 325 -22.17 9.30 22.58
CA PHE A 325 -22.21 7.83 22.48
C PHE A 325 -21.31 7.30 21.35
N VAL A 326 -21.24 8.00 20.20
CA VAL A 326 -20.33 7.62 19.10
C VAL A 326 -18.88 7.74 19.54
N LYS A 327 -18.51 8.83 20.24
CA LYS A 327 -17.15 8.99 20.76
C LYS A 327 -16.80 7.92 21.77
N GLN A 328 -17.68 7.64 22.72
CA GLN A 328 -17.48 6.63 23.74
C GLN A 328 -17.26 5.25 23.11
N ASP A 329 -18.19 4.82 22.26
CA ASP A 329 -18.16 3.49 21.64
C ASP A 329 -16.90 3.31 20.76
N LEU A 330 -16.53 4.30 19.96
CA LEU A 330 -15.30 4.24 19.14
C LEU A 330 -14.04 4.22 20.00
N SER A 331 -13.98 4.99 21.09
CA SER A 331 -12.86 4.93 22.03
C SER A 331 -12.74 3.56 22.70
N GLU A 332 -13.85 2.96 23.13
CA GLU A 332 -13.88 1.62 23.72
C GLU A 332 -13.41 0.55 22.72
N TRP A 333 -13.78 0.67 21.45
CA TRP A 333 -13.30 -0.24 20.39
C TRP A 333 -11.83 -0.07 20.06
N LEU A 334 -11.32 1.16 19.98
CA LEU A 334 -9.89 1.39 19.78
C LEU A 334 -9.08 0.88 20.97
N GLN A 335 -9.57 1.04 22.21
CA GLN A 335 -8.95 0.42 23.38
C GLN A 335 -8.95 -1.11 23.27
N TRP A 336 -10.07 -1.71 22.87
CA TRP A 336 -10.18 -3.15 22.63
C TRP A 336 -9.20 -3.64 21.54
N LEU A 337 -9.02 -2.90 20.44
CA LEU A 337 -8.02 -3.22 19.42
C LEU A 337 -6.60 -3.22 19.99
N ARG A 338 -6.28 -2.33 20.93
CA ARG A 338 -4.97 -2.35 21.60
C ARG A 338 -4.83 -3.52 22.56
N THR A 339 -5.82 -3.75 23.42
CA THR A 339 -5.70 -4.69 24.54
C THR A 339 -5.93 -6.13 24.12
N GLU A 340 -6.86 -6.38 23.20
CA GLU A 340 -7.23 -7.75 22.80
C GLU A 340 -6.53 -8.20 21.53
N ILE A 341 -6.25 -7.27 20.60
CA ILE A 341 -5.57 -7.61 19.34
C ILE A 341 -4.06 -7.29 19.39
N GLY A 342 -3.67 -6.29 20.19
CA GLY A 342 -2.27 -5.94 20.41
C GLY A 342 -1.74 -4.77 19.60
N PHE A 343 -2.57 -4.03 18.88
CA PHE A 343 -2.09 -2.92 18.04
C PHE A 343 -1.35 -1.85 18.86
N ASP A 344 -0.22 -1.38 18.33
CA ASP A 344 0.60 -0.34 18.96
C ASP A 344 0.10 1.06 18.61
N GLY A 345 -0.55 1.25 17.44
CA GLY A 345 -1.02 2.56 17.02
C GLY A 345 -1.92 2.56 15.80
N TRP A 346 -2.17 3.74 15.25
CA TRP A 346 -3.27 3.98 14.30
C TRP A 346 -2.80 4.66 13.02
N ARG A 347 -3.30 4.19 11.88
CA ARG A 347 -3.43 5.01 10.67
C ARG A 347 -4.91 5.35 10.53
N PHE A 348 -5.29 6.61 10.70
CA PHE A 348 -6.65 7.07 10.54
C PHE A 348 -6.93 7.38 9.06
N ASP A 349 -7.91 6.67 8.51
CA ASP A 349 -8.40 6.82 7.15
C ASP A 349 -9.22 8.10 6.98
N PHE A 350 -9.09 8.71 5.79
CA PHE A 350 -9.96 9.79 5.31
C PHE A 350 -10.23 10.88 6.36
N VAL A 351 -9.19 11.36 7.05
CA VAL A 351 -9.34 12.32 8.18
C VAL A 351 -9.78 13.72 7.76
N LYS A 352 -9.94 13.97 6.45
CA LYS A 352 -10.65 15.15 5.95
C LYS A 352 -12.17 15.06 6.18
N GLY A 353 -12.69 13.86 6.46
CA GLY A 353 -14.11 13.59 6.68
C GLY A 353 -14.64 14.04 8.04
N TYR A 354 -13.76 14.17 9.04
CA TYR A 354 -14.10 14.55 10.40
C TYR A 354 -13.05 15.49 11.01
N ASP A 355 -13.44 16.31 12.00
CA ASP A 355 -12.54 17.31 12.57
C ASP A 355 -11.40 16.66 13.38
N GLY A 356 -10.20 17.27 13.33
CA GLY A 356 -9.02 16.76 14.03
C GLY A 356 -9.19 16.67 15.56
N THR A 357 -10.10 17.44 16.16
CA THR A 357 -10.42 17.33 17.59
C THR A 357 -10.97 15.95 17.96
N HIS A 358 -11.65 15.25 17.05
CA HIS A 358 -12.09 13.88 17.30
C HIS A 358 -10.92 12.91 17.35
N VAL A 359 -9.92 13.08 16.46
CA VAL A 359 -8.68 12.31 16.52
C VAL A 359 -7.95 12.56 17.82
N ARG A 360 -7.87 13.81 18.29
CA ARG A 360 -7.34 14.11 19.62
C ARG A 360 -8.05 13.29 20.70
N ASP A 361 -9.38 13.32 20.73
CA ASP A 361 -10.17 12.60 21.74
C ASP A 361 -9.88 11.08 21.70
N TYR A 362 -9.78 10.48 20.50
CA TYR A 362 -9.46 9.05 20.34
C TYR A 362 -8.03 8.71 20.74
N VAL A 363 -7.06 9.56 20.37
CA VAL A 363 -5.67 9.39 20.79
C VAL A 363 -5.59 9.51 22.31
N GLU A 364 -6.25 10.50 22.91
CA GLU A 364 -6.28 10.72 24.35
C GLU A 364 -6.90 9.53 25.11
N ALA A 365 -7.92 8.90 24.54
CA ALA A 365 -8.53 7.71 25.12
C ALA A 365 -7.68 6.45 24.97
N THR A 366 -6.71 6.40 24.05
CA THR A 366 -6.06 5.15 23.64
C THR A 366 -4.55 5.15 23.77
N ALA A 367 -3.87 6.28 23.98
CA ALA A 367 -2.41 6.40 24.17
C ALA A 367 -1.52 5.62 23.16
N PRO A 368 -1.80 5.63 21.83
CA PRO A 368 -1.09 4.82 20.84
C PRO A 368 0.39 5.23 20.70
N TYR A 369 1.29 4.29 20.38
CA TYR A 369 2.71 4.55 20.13
C TYR A 369 2.96 5.51 18.95
N PHE A 370 2.23 5.31 17.84
CA PHE A 370 2.38 6.08 16.62
C PHE A 370 1.03 6.32 15.97
N VAL A 371 0.82 7.52 15.40
CA VAL A 371 -0.47 7.92 14.81
C VAL A 371 -0.24 8.63 13.49
N ILE A 372 -0.89 8.18 12.42
CA ILE A 372 -0.84 8.77 11.08
C ILE A 372 -2.25 9.14 10.63
N GLY A 373 -2.51 10.39 10.28
CA GLY A 373 -3.73 10.80 9.59
C GLY A 373 -3.51 10.91 8.09
N GLU A 374 -4.43 10.35 7.31
CA GLU A 374 -4.49 10.61 5.87
C GLU A 374 -5.30 11.88 5.55
N PHE A 375 -4.68 13.04 5.75
CA PHE A 375 -5.28 14.30 5.33
C PHE A 375 -4.96 14.55 3.85
N TRP A 376 -5.70 13.88 2.96
CA TRP A 376 -5.55 14.05 1.53
C TRP A 376 -6.53 15.09 0.99
N ASP A 377 -5.99 16.21 0.53
CA ASP A 377 -6.76 17.25 -0.14
C ASP A 377 -6.17 17.59 -1.51
N THR A 378 -6.92 18.30 -2.34
CA THR A 378 -6.47 18.71 -3.67
C THR A 378 -5.39 19.78 -3.55
N LEU A 379 -4.26 19.58 -4.24
CA LEU A 379 -3.19 20.59 -4.36
C LEU A 379 -3.72 21.88 -5.00
N SER A 380 -2.93 22.95 -4.90
CA SER A 380 -3.19 24.16 -5.66
C SER A 380 -2.66 24.01 -7.09
N TYR A 381 -3.49 24.26 -8.09
CA TYR A 381 -3.12 24.13 -9.51
C TYR A 381 -3.19 25.46 -10.26
N GLU A 382 -2.35 25.61 -11.28
CA GLU A 382 -2.43 26.60 -12.34
C GLU A 382 -2.48 25.87 -13.68
N GLY A 383 -3.66 25.86 -14.31
CA GLY A 383 -3.94 24.96 -15.42
C GLY A 383 -3.84 23.49 -14.97
N ALA A 384 -3.12 22.68 -15.74
CA ALA A 384 -2.90 21.25 -15.43
C ALA A 384 -1.76 21.00 -14.43
N LEU A 385 -1.06 22.04 -13.96
CA LEU A 385 0.19 21.90 -13.21
C LEU A 385 0.04 22.34 -11.75
N PRO A 386 0.64 21.63 -10.79
CA PRO A 386 0.74 22.11 -9.42
C PRO A 386 1.49 23.45 -9.37
N LYS A 387 0.89 24.43 -8.68
CA LYS A 387 1.55 25.72 -8.42
C LYS A 387 2.88 25.49 -7.69
N PRO A 388 3.91 26.31 -7.95
CA PRO A 388 5.15 26.32 -7.18
C PRO A 388 4.91 26.40 -5.67
N ASN A 389 4.07 27.34 -5.25
CA ASN A 389 3.73 27.53 -3.85
C ASN A 389 2.53 26.65 -3.47
N GLN A 390 2.73 25.75 -2.51
CA GLN A 390 1.71 24.86 -1.92
C GLN A 390 1.42 25.19 -0.45
N ASP A 391 1.73 26.39 0.04
CA ASP A 391 1.49 26.85 1.42
C ASP A 391 0.04 26.64 1.83
N ALA A 392 -0.90 27.01 0.97
CA ALA A 392 -2.32 26.81 1.24
C ALA A 392 -2.68 25.32 1.42
N HIS A 393 -1.99 24.40 0.74
CA HIS A 393 -2.20 22.97 0.90
C HIS A 393 -1.60 22.47 2.23
N ARG A 394 -0.30 22.70 2.48
CA ARG A 394 0.34 22.29 3.75
C ARG A 394 -0.30 22.93 4.98
N GLN A 395 -0.82 24.16 4.87
CA GLN A 395 -1.54 24.83 5.95
C GLN A 395 -2.81 24.10 6.36
N ARG A 396 -3.54 23.46 5.43
CA ARG A 396 -4.76 22.72 5.79
C ARG A 396 -4.42 21.46 6.58
N THR A 397 -3.36 20.75 6.20
CA THR A 397 -2.81 19.64 7.00
C THR A 397 -2.35 20.11 8.38
N ILE A 398 -1.67 21.27 8.47
CA ILE A 398 -1.22 21.84 9.75
C ILE A 398 -2.38 22.27 10.64
N ASN A 399 -3.46 22.82 10.06
CA ASN A 399 -4.67 23.14 10.80
C ASN A 399 -5.31 21.88 11.40
N TRP A 400 -5.37 20.80 10.62
CA TRP A 400 -5.87 19.51 11.10
C TRP A 400 -4.98 18.95 12.23
N LEU A 401 -3.65 19.00 12.07
CA LEU A 401 -2.69 18.60 13.11
C LEU A 401 -2.85 19.43 14.39
N ASN A 402 -3.08 20.73 14.27
CA ASN A 402 -3.35 21.62 15.41
C ASN A 402 -4.68 21.28 16.09
N ALA A 403 -5.73 20.97 15.33
CA ALA A 403 -7.02 20.53 15.87
C ALA A 403 -6.89 19.18 16.62
N ALA A 404 -6.03 18.29 16.12
CA ALA A 404 -5.61 17.06 16.81
C ALA A 404 -4.71 17.33 18.04
N GLY A 405 -4.48 18.59 18.42
CA GLY A 405 -3.65 18.99 19.55
C GLY A 405 -2.17 18.63 19.39
N GLY A 406 -1.68 18.45 18.15
CA GLY A 406 -0.33 17.98 17.88
C GLY A 406 -0.08 16.52 18.30
N ARG A 407 -1.14 15.74 18.55
CA ARG A 407 -1.12 14.33 18.99
C ARG A 407 -1.35 13.32 17.86
N ALA A 408 -1.19 13.76 16.61
CA ALA A 408 -1.16 12.89 15.44
C ALA A 408 -0.06 13.37 14.50
N THR A 409 0.50 12.49 13.68
CA THR A 409 1.25 12.88 12.47
C THR A 409 0.30 12.83 11.26
N ALA A 410 0.73 13.31 10.10
CA ALA A 410 -0.03 13.21 8.87
C ALA A 410 0.86 12.79 7.70
N PHE A 411 0.29 12.08 6.73
CA PHE A 411 0.95 11.87 5.44
C PHE A 411 1.23 13.22 4.77
N ASP A 412 2.47 13.44 4.33
CA ASP A 412 2.89 14.65 3.64
C ASP A 412 2.53 14.59 2.15
N VAL A 413 1.21 14.63 1.89
CA VAL A 413 0.64 14.66 0.54
C VAL A 413 1.16 15.88 -0.25
N THR A 414 1.49 16.97 0.46
CA THR A 414 2.13 18.15 -0.16
C THR A 414 3.47 17.78 -0.78
N LEU A 415 4.33 17.08 -0.03
CA LEU A 415 5.63 16.63 -0.53
C LEU A 415 5.48 15.65 -1.69
N LYS A 416 4.59 14.66 -1.57
CA LYS A 416 4.30 13.69 -2.64
C LYS A 416 3.99 14.41 -3.96
N GLY A 417 3.12 15.42 -3.92
CA GLY A 417 2.76 16.20 -5.09
C GLY A 417 3.87 17.06 -5.67
N ILE A 418 4.70 17.65 -4.80
CA ILE A 418 5.84 18.44 -5.23
C ILE A 418 6.89 17.54 -5.88
N LEU A 419 7.24 16.40 -5.28
CA LEU A 419 8.20 15.44 -5.84
C LEU A 419 7.73 14.90 -7.19
N HIS A 420 6.44 14.63 -7.35
CA HIS A 420 5.86 14.24 -8.63
C HIS A 420 6.16 15.30 -9.72
N ALA A 421 5.87 16.58 -9.44
CA ALA A 421 6.15 17.67 -10.37
C ALA A 421 7.65 17.89 -10.62
N VAL A 422 8.50 17.72 -9.59
CA VAL A 422 9.96 17.82 -9.71
C VAL A 422 10.48 16.81 -10.71
N PHE A 423 10.11 15.54 -10.57
CA PHE A 423 10.68 14.47 -11.38
C PHE A 423 10.09 14.37 -12.79
N GLU A 424 8.81 14.70 -12.97
CA GLU A 424 8.22 14.77 -14.31
C GLU A 424 8.79 15.90 -15.16
N ARG A 425 9.25 16.99 -14.53
CA ARG A 425 9.62 18.22 -15.25
C ARG A 425 11.07 18.66 -15.06
N ASN A 426 11.86 17.90 -14.29
CA ASN A 426 13.20 18.28 -13.83
C ASN A 426 13.23 19.66 -13.13
N GLU A 427 12.19 19.97 -12.35
CA GLU A 427 12.00 21.26 -11.69
C GLU A 427 12.49 21.24 -10.23
N TYR A 428 13.77 20.91 -10.02
CA TYR A 428 14.37 20.74 -8.68
C TYR A 428 14.32 21.99 -7.79
N TRP A 429 14.23 23.17 -8.39
CA TRP A 429 13.99 24.45 -7.70
C TRP A 429 12.70 24.46 -6.88
N ARG A 430 11.72 23.58 -7.15
CA ARG A 430 10.50 23.45 -6.35
C ARG A 430 10.76 22.96 -4.94
N LEU A 431 11.91 22.36 -4.66
CA LEU A 431 12.27 21.79 -3.36
C LEU A 431 12.77 22.84 -2.34
N ASP A 432 12.73 24.12 -2.70
CA ASP A 432 12.93 25.26 -1.80
C ASP A 432 11.67 26.12 -1.79
N ASP A 433 11.16 26.46 -0.59
CA ASP A 433 10.02 27.35 -0.42
C ASP A 433 10.35 28.84 -0.59
N GLY A 434 11.58 29.16 -0.97
CA GLY A 434 12.11 30.51 -1.11
C GLY A 434 12.60 31.11 0.20
N LYS A 435 12.49 30.36 1.31
CA LYS A 435 13.02 30.72 2.64
C LYS A 435 14.07 29.71 3.11
N GLY A 436 14.59 28.88 2.20
CA GLY A 436 15.60 27.86 2.50
C GLY A 436 15.05 26.65 3.26
N LYS A 437 13.72 26.42 3.21
CA LYS A 437 13.05 25.29 3.87
C LYS A 437 12.37 24.38 2.85
N PRO A 438 12.15 23.10 3.18
CA PRO A 438 11.31 22.23 2.38
C PRO A 438 9.91 22.84 2.16
N PRO A 439 9.32 22.69 0.96
CA PRO A 439 8.07 23.33 0.55
C PRO A 439 6.80 22.60 1.00
N SER A 440 6.93 21.66 1.94
CA SER A 440 5.86 20.74 2.36
C SER A 440 5.57 20.84 3.86
N VAL A 441 4.78 19.91 4.42
CA VAL A 441 4.52 19.84 5.88
C VAL A 441 5.83 19.68 6.64
N MET A 442 6.77 18.90 6.11
CA MET A 442 8.11 18.75 6.66
C MET A 442 8.82 20.09 6.95
N GLY A 443 8.67 21.10 6.10
CA GLY A 443 9.33 22.39 6.28
C GLY A 443 8.76 23.23 7.43
N TRP A 444 7.55 22.92 7.90
CA TRP A 444 6.87 23.64 8.99
C TRP A 444 6.84 22.84 10.28
N TRP A 445 6.56 21.54 10.19
CA TRP A 445 6.46 20.66 11.35
C TRP A 445 7.00 19.26 11.02
N PRO A 446 8.33 19.09 10.95
CA PRO A 446 8.94 17.86 10.46
C PRO A 446 8.59 16.64 11.33
N SER A 447 8.46 16.81 12.64
CA SER A 447 8.04 15.72 13.56
C SER A 447 6.58 15.27 13.40
N ARG A 448 5.81 15.91 12.51
CA ARG A 448 4.42 15.56 12.21
C ARG A 448 4.22 15.16 10.75
N SER A 449 5.31 15.03 10.01
CA SER A 449 5.33 14.75 8.58
C SER A 449 5.73 13.30 8.32
N VAL A 450 4.79 12.47 7.90
CA VAL A 450 5.08 11.13 7.38
C VAL A 450 5.24 11.21 5.87
N THR A 451 6.47 11.06 5.37
CA THR A 451 6.77 11.20 3.95
C THR A 451 6.60 9.88 3.22
N PHE A 452 6.14 9.90 1.98
CA PHE A 452 5.94 8.69 1.18
C PHE A 452 6.01 9.01 -0.32
N LEU A 453 6.31 8.00 -1.14
CA LEU A 453 6.28 8.11 -2.60
C LEU A 453 5.03 7.46 -3.20
N GLU A 454 4.58 6.36 -2.59
CA GLU A 454 3.39 5.62 -3.00
C GLU A 454 2.66 5.04 -1.79
N ASN A 455 1.37 4.79 -1.96
CA ASN A 455 0.54 3.97 -1.10
C ASN A 455 -0.37 3.06 -1.97
N HIS A 456 -1.37 2.42 -1.35
CA HIS A 456 -2.29 1.53 -2.08
C HIS A 456 -3.28 2.26 -3.00
N ASP A 457 -3.48 3.57 -2.84
CA ASP A 457 -4.37 4.39 -3.67
C ASP A 457 -3.61 5.06 -4.83
N THR A 458 -2.50 5.72 -4.51
CA THR A 458 -1.70 6.44 -5.49
C THR A 458 -1.01 5.47 -6.43
N GLY A 459 -0.59 4.31 -5.92
CA GLY A 459 0.13 3.25 -6.63
C GLY A 459 -0.71 1.98 -6.76
N SER A 460 -0.08 0.82 -6.57
CA SER A 460 -0.71 -0.50 -6.67
C SER A 460 -1.51 -0.68 -7.97
N THR A 461 -2.67 -1.34 -7.95
CA THR A 461 -3.58 -1.49 -9.10
C THR A 461 -4.56 -0.33 -9.26
N GLN A 462 -4.81 0.47 -8.22
CA GLN A 462 -5.65 1.68 -8.31
C GLN A 462 -4.98 2.75 -9.17
N GLY A 463 -3.72 3.05 -8.88
CA GLY A 463 -2.87 3.92 -9.68
C GLY A 463 -3.40 5.34 -9.83
N HIS A 464 -4.10 5.87 -8.83
CA HIS A 464 -4.75 7.18 -8.92
C HIS A 464 -3.77 8.34 -9.10
N TRP A 465 -2.52 8.17 -8.65
CA TRP A 465 -1.50 9.21 -8.72
C TRP A 465 -0.08 8.63 -8.67
N ARG A 466 0.20 7.77 -9.66
CA ARG A 466 1.45 6.98 -9.70
C ARG A 466 2.68 7.86 -9.71
N PHE A 467 3.65 7.55 -8.88
CA PHE A 467 4.95 8.19 -8.90
C PHE A 467 5.73 7.80 -10.16
N PRO A 468 6.55 8.70 -10.75
CA PRO A 468 7.40 8.35 -11.88
C PRO A 468 8.38 7.22 -11.54
N GLU A 469 8.20 6.05 -12.17
CA GLU A 469 8.91 4.81 -11.83
C GLU A 469 10.44 4.95 -11.91
N ASP A 470 10.94 5.60 -12.96
CA ASP A 470 12.38 5.87 -13.17
C ASP A 470 13.00 6.81 -12.13
N SER A 471 12.18 7.44 -11.27
CA SER A 471 12.61 8.39 -10.23
C SER A 471 12.39 7.88 -8.81
N LEU A 472 12.00 6.60 -8.63
CA LEU A 472 11.79 6.02 -7.30
C LEU A 472 13.04 6.03 -6.43
N GLU A 473 14.21 5.67 -6.98
CA GLU A 473 15.48 5.70 -6.23
C GLU A 473 15.80 7.13 -5.75
N GLU A 474 15.64 8.11 -6.63
CA GLU A 474 15.89 9.53 -6.34
C GLU A 474 14.90 10.08 -5.29
N GLY A 475 13.63 9.69 -5.39
CA GLY A 475 12.61 10.03 -4.38
C GLY A 475 12.93 9.43 -3.01
N TYR A 476 13.35 8.17 -2.94
CA TYR A 476 13.69 7.53 -1.67
C TYR A 476 14.97 8.10 -1.07
N ALA A 477 15.94 8.49 -1.91
CA ALA A 477 17.11 9.23 -1.47
C ALA A 477 16.66 10.48 -0.70
N TYR A 478 15.75 11.29 -1.26
CA TYR A 478 15.18 12.45 -0.57
C TYR A 478 14.56 12.07 0.78
N LEU A 479 13.63 11.11 0.80
CA LEU A 479 12.87 10.77 2.01
C LEU A 479 13.81 10.28 3.13
N MET A 480 14.80 9.46 2.81
CA MET A 480 15.67 8.81 3.80
C MET A 480 16.71 9.76 4.40
N THR A 481 17.05 10.85 3.72
CA THR A 481 18.08 11.80 4.17
C THR A 481 17.50 13.09 4.76
N HIS A 482 16.21 13.33 4.59
CA HIS A 482 15.54 14.52 5.08
C HIS A 482 14.83 14.25 6.43
N PRO A 483 14.38 15.32 7.11
CA PRO A 483 13.51 15.21 8.28
C PRO A 483 12.16 14.55 7.95
N GLY A 484 11.26 14.43 8.93
CA GLY A 484 10.05 13.62 8.79
C GLY A 484 10.30 12.12 8.96
N THR A 485 9.21 11.35 8.96
CA THR A 485 9.20 9.90 9.13
C THR A 485 8.92 9.23 7.77
N PRO A 486 9.89 8.53 7.16
CA PRO A 486 9.66 7.88 5.88
C PRO A 486 8.71 6.69 6.00
N SER A 487 7.78 6.60 5.05
CA SER A 487 6.90 5.46 4.82
C SER A 487 7.19 4.85 3.45
N VAL A 488 7.48 3.56 3.45
CA VAL A 488 7.87 2.77 2.28
C VAL A 488 6.71 1.86 1.88
N PHE A 489 6.46 1.79 0.57
CA PHE A 489 5.40 0.97 0.01
C PHE A 489 5.87 -0.46 -0.26
N LEU A 490 5.04 -1.46 0.06
CA LEU A 490 5.38 -2.89 -0.08
C LEU A 490 5.85 -3.25 -1.50
N ASP A 491 5.13 -2.80 -2.53
CA ASP A 491 5.45 -3.17 -3.92
C ASP A 491 6.85 -2.69 -4.34
N HIS A 492 7.39 -1.65 -3.69
CA HIS A 492 8.75 -1.16 -3.93
C HIS A 492 9.81 -2.01 -3.23
N ILE A 493 9.46 -2.68 -2.12
CA ILE A 493 10.33 -3.62 -1.41
C ILE A 493 10.38 -4.98 -2.10
N GLU A 494 9.33 -5.36 -2.83
CA GLU A 494 9.36 -6.59 -3.62
C GLU A 494 10.14 -6.46 -4.94
N GLN A 495 10.63 -5.26 -5.27
CA GLN A 495 11.56 -5.04 -6.38
C GLN A 495 13.01 -5.11 -5.88
N ASP A 496 13.76 -6.14 -6.28
CA ASP A 496 15.11 -6.41 -5.75
C ASP A 496 16.08 -5.22 -5.82
N LYS A 497 16.15 -4.55 -6.97
CA LYS A 497 17.03 -3.39 -7.17
C LYS A 497 16.66 -2.24 -6.24
N LEU A 498 15.38 -1.88 -6.22
CA LEU A 498 14.87 -0.76 -5.43
C LEU A 498 14.93 -1.06 -3.92
N ARG A 499 14.66 -2.31 -3.52
CA ARG A 499 14.83 -2.79 -2.14
C ARG A 499 16.25 -2.57 -1.65
N SER A 500 17.26 -2.94 -2.43
CA SER A 500 18.67 -2.73 -2.04
C SER A 500 18.95 -1.26 -1.75
N VAL A 501 18.50 -0.37 -2.65
CA VAL A 501 18.66 1.08 -2.49
C VAL A 501 17.96 1.58 -1.22
N ILE A 502 16.70 1.21 -1.00
CA ILE A 502 15.94 1.62 0.20
C ILE A 502 16.63 1.16 1.49
N VAL A 503 17.09 -0.09 1.53
CA VAL A 503 17.76 -0.68 2.70
C VAL A 503 19.07 0.03 3.00
N ASP A 504 19.89 0.30 1.98
CA ASP A 504 21.18 0.97 2.18
C ASP A 504 21.00 2.43 2.61
N LEU A 505 20.01 3.13 2.05
CA LEU A 505 19.60 4.46 2.50
C LEU A 505 19.05 4.45 3.93
N GLY A 506 18.28 3.43 4.32
CA GLY A 506 17.78 3.25 5.68
C GLY A 506 18.91 3.02 6.69
N LYS A 507 19.90 2.18 6.35
CA LYS A 507 21.13 2.00 7.16
C LYS A 507 21.90 3.30 7.30
N LEU A 508 22.02 4.08 6.21
CA LEU A 508 22.68 5.37 6.21
C LEU A 508 21.99 6.37 7.14
N ARG A 509 20.66 6.46 7.05
CA ARG A 509 19.82 7.27 7.93
C ARG A 509 20.05 6.91 9.40
N LYS A 510 19.99 5.61 9.73
CA LYS A 510 20.20 5.08 11.08
C LYS A 510 21.62 5.35 11.59
N LYS A 511 22.65 5.09 10.79
CA LYS A 511 24.06 5.32 11.14
C LYS A 511 24.30 6.78 11.52
N ASN A 512 23.72 7.72 10.78
CA ASN A 512 23.87 9.16 11.03
C ASN A 512 22.90 9.72 12.06
N GLN A 513 22.03 8.89 12.63
CA GLN A 513 20.99 9.31 13.59
C GLN A 513 20.13 10.45 13.01
N ILE A 514 19.77 10.34 11.72
CA ILE A 514 18.81 11.26 11.13
C ILE A 514 17.42 10.82 11.58
N HIS A 515 16.64 11.76 12.11
CA HIS A 515 15.33 11.52 12.68
C HIS A 515 14.32 12.57 12.20
N CYS A 516 13.05 12.41 12.56
CA CYS A 516 11.97 13.25 12.07
C CYS A 516 12.08 14.74 12.46
N ARG A 517 13.00 15.10 13.37
CA ARG A 517 13.26 16.46 13.86
C ARG A 517 14.62 17.01 13.42
N SER A 518 15.37 16.26 12.62
CA SER A 518 16.63 16.72 12.04
C SER A 518 16.45 18.05 11.32
N GLN A 519 17.52 18.82 11.22
CA GLN A 519 17.54 20.11 10.54
C GLN A 519 18.12 19.93 9.15
N VAL A 520 17.39 20.42 8.15
CA VAL A 520 17.86 20.44 6.76
C VAL A 520 18.21 21.87 6.35
N LYS A 521 19.36 22.01 5.72
CA LYS A 521 19.85 23.25 5.12
C LYS A 521 19.95 23.04 3.62
N ILE A 522 19.07 23.69 2.87
CA ILE A 522 19.12 23.68 1.41
C ILE A 522 20.29 24.57 0.97
N LEU A 523 21.24 23.99 0.23
CA LEU A 523 22.41 24.68 -0.28
C LEU A 523 22.21 25.18 -1.72
N ARG A 524 21.41 24.45 -2.50
CA ARG A 524 21.12 24.78 -3.90
C ARG A 524 19.81 24.13 -4.34
N ALA A 525 18.98 24.88 -5.06
CA ALA A 525 17.79 24.36 -5.71
C ALA A 525 17.55 25.13 -7.03
N ASP A 526 17.88 24.52 -8.17
CA ASP A 526 17.70 25.12 -9.50
C ASP A 526 17.08 24.12 -10.49
N SER A 527 17.12 24.38 -11.80
CA SER A 527 16.54 23.46 -12.81
C SER A 527 17.37 22.20 -13.07
N GLN A 528 18.56 22.08 -12.50
CA GLN A 528 19.50 20.99 -12.78
C GLN A 528 19.93 20.25 -11.52
N VAL A 529 19.94 20.92 -10.36
CA VAL A 529 20.43 20.31 -9.13
C VAL A 529 19.66 20.80 -7.91
N TYR A 530 19.36 19.85 -7.02
CA TYR A 530 19.01 20.11 -5.63
C TYR A 530 20.12 19.57 -4.74
N VAL A 531 20.57 20.37 -3.77
CA VAL A 531 21.57 20.00 -2.78
C VAL A 531 21.11 20.42 -1.40
N ALA A 532 21.14 19.50 -0.45
CA ALA A 532 20.79 19.78 0.94
C ALA A 532 21.71 19.04 1.91
N GLU A 533 21.99 19.70 3.03
CA GLU A 533 22.74 19.15 4.15
C GLU A 533 21.80 18.89 5.32
N THR A 534 21.82 17.69 5.90
CA THR A 534 20.99 17.33 7.06
C THR A 534 21.87 17.08 8.29
N ASP A 535 21.58 17.81 9.37
CA ASP A 535 22.31 17.83 10.66
C ASP A 535 23.83 18.05 10.55
N GLY A 536 24.31 18.53 9.41
CA GLY A 536 25.74 18.57 9.09
C GLY A 536 26.39 17.19 8.97
N LYS A 537 25.61 16.12 8.88
CA LYS A 537 26.13 14.73 8.82
C LYS A 537 26.01 14.14 7.42
N ILE A 538 24.92 14.47 6.73
CA ILE A 538 24.63 13.97 5.38
C ILE A 538 24.52 15.15 4.42
N LEU A 539 25.16 15.04 3.26
CA LEU A 539 24.99 15.93 2.13
C LEU A 539 24.35 15.12 1.00
N MET A 540 23.18 15.56 0.54
CA MET A 540 22.41 14.95 -0.55
C MET A 540 22.50 15.83 -1.79
N LYS A 541 22.64 15.20 -2.95
CA LYS A 541 22.40 15.82 -4.25
C LYS A 541 21.38 15.02 -5.06
N MET A 542 20.50 15.72 -5.75
CA MET A 542 19.58 15.20 -6.78
C MET A 542 19.66 16.03 -8.07
N GLY A 543 19.20 15.48 -9.19
CA GLY A 543 19.17 16.13 -10.50
C GLY A 543 20.32 15.82 -11.46
N PRO A 544 20.18 16.13 -12.76
CA PRO A 544 21.18 15.83 -13.78
C PRO A 544 22.45 16.69 -13.68
N GLY A 545 22.38 17.83 -12.98
CA GLY A 545 23.50 18.75 -12.81
C GLY A 545 24.67 18.14 -12.03
N LYS A 546 25.87 18.65 -12.27
CA LYS A 546 27.06 18.26 -11.50
C LYS A 546 27.12 19.01 -10.18
N TYR A 547 27.60 18.33 -9.15
CA TYR A 547 27.92 18.92 -7.86
C TYR A 547 29.07 18.13 -7.23
N ALA A 548 29.94 18.83 -6.51
CA ALA A 548 30.98 18.24 -5.69
C ALA A 548 30.91 18.86 -4.29
N PRO A 549 31.12 18.08 -3.21
CA PRO A 549 31.15 18.61 -1.85
C PRO A 549 32.19 19.73 -1.69
N PRO A 550 31.99 20.66 -0.74
CA PRO A 550 32.84 21.84 -0.59
C PRO A 550 34.23 21.55 -0.02
N SER A 551 34.44 20.37 0.56
CA SER A 551 35.64 20.03 1.35
C SER A 551 35.89 18.52 1.33
N ALA A 552 37.14 18.13 1.63
CA ALA A 552 37.56 16.72 1.68
C ALA A 552 37.03 15.94 2.90
N GLU A 553 36.30 16.59 3.81
CA GLU A 553 35.65 15.94 4.96
C GLU A 553 34.42 15.10 4.57
N TRP A 554 33.93 15.26 3.34
CA TRP A 554 32.78 14.54 2.81
C TRP A 554 33.24 13.33 1.99
N SER A 555 32.81 12.13 2.38
CA SER A 555 33.05 10.89 1.66
C SER A 555 31.78 10.37 1.02
N MET A 556 31.85 9.91 -0.23
CA MET A 556 30.70 9.32 -0.94
C MET A 556 30.22 8.09 -0.17
N ALA A 557 28.94 8.07 0.17
CA ALA A 557 28.31 6.99 0.93
C ALA A 557 27.37 6.15 0.06
N ALA A 558 26.65 6.78 -0.87
CA ALA A 558 25.79 6.11 -1.83
C ALA A 558 25.57 6.99 -3.07
N GLU A 559 25.35 6.36 -4.22
CA GLU A 559 24.99 7.05 -5.45
C GLU A 559 24.06 6.20 -6.31
N GLY A 560 23.35 6.85 -7.21
CA GLY A 560 22.51 6.20 -8.21
C GLY A 560 22.21 7.14 -9.36
N ASN A 561 21.18 6.81 -10.14
CA ASN A 561 20.84 7.63 -11.29
C ASN A 561 20.39 9.04 -10.86
N ARG A 562 21.18 10.06 -11.19
CA ARG A 562 20.97 11.48 -10.87
C ARG A 562 21.02 11.88 -9.39
N TRP A 563 21.32 10.97 -8.48
CA TRP A 563 21.46 11.28 -7.05
C TRP A 563 22.78 10.77 -6.47
N ALA A 564 23.28 11.46 -5.45
CA ALA A 564 24.49 11.09 -4.72
C ALA A 564 24.41 11.61 -3.28
N ILE A 565 24.98 10.85 -2.35
CA ILE A 565 24.96 11.14 -0.93
C ILE A 565 26.38 11.01 -0.37
N TRP A 566 26.79 12.00 0.39
CA TRP A 566 28.03 12.00 1.14
C TRP A 566 27.75 12.02 2.64
N GLU A 567 28.60 11.34 3.39
CA GLU A 567 28.68 11.45 4.84
C GLU A 567 29.86 12.32 5.22
N ARG A 568 29.69 13.14 6.26
CA ARG A 568 30.82 13.83 6.88
C ARG A 568 31.59 12.85 7.76
N ALA A 569 32.91 12.81 7.62
CA ALA A 569 33.77 12.07 8.54
C ALA A 569 33.51 12.56 9.98
N THR A 570 33.10 11.64 10.87
CA THR A 570 32.85 11.90 12.29
C THR A 570 34.12 11.97 13.10
#